data_AF-A0A839UIS7-F1
#
_entry.id   AF-A0A839UIS7-F1
#
_cell.length_a   1.000
_cell.length_b   1.000
_cell.length_c   1.000
_cell.angle_alpha   90.00
_cell.angle_beta   90.00
_cell.angle_gamma   90.00
#
_symmetry.space_group_name_H-M   'P 1'
#
loop_
_entity.id
_entity.type
_entity.pdbx_description
1 polymer ?
#
loop_
_entity_poly.entity_id
_entity_poly.type
_entity_poly.pdbx_seq_one_letter_code
_entity_poly.pdbx_strand_id
1 'polypeptide(L)'
;MRDFRDAKAMAKTLREALHANSVVFTNSQSQELVARILGFRDWNVLAATIQATQPTAKSVSAETSIPAGAEIPIVPMRDLVLFPHMISRIFVAREKTRQAVERAIVSDQRVLVVAQRNGGDDHPSTLEAFHPVGVIANVIDRQTQVDGALKVTVCGLQRTGMVRLTDDGFLAAEVTPFDDERGKSTEAAALSSAVLDAYQIYAEIDFSALPPGSKARFGLPSIGYPSLLADTVAPLLSTSIEQKQQLLETNDVVARLQRLIELMSNGRPKAVA
;
A
#
# COMPACT_ATOMS: atom_id res chain seq x y z
N MET A 1 -0.45 -34.28 8.58
CA MET A 1 -0.04 -34.95 7.33
C MET A 1 0.55 -33.88 6.43
N ARG A 2 1.75 -34.10 5.86
CA ARG A 2 2.33 -33.15 4.89
C ARG A 2 1.47 -33.19 3.63
N ASP A 3 1.00 -32.04 3.18
CA ASP A 3 0.20 -31.92 1.95
C ASP A 3 1.06 -31.32 0.83
N PHE A 4 0.45 -31.11 -0.35
CA PHE A 4 1.16 -30.58 -1.52
C PHE A 4 1.70 -29.15 -1.31
N ARG A 5 1.29 -28.42 -0.26
CA ARG A 5 1.80 -27.08 0.07
C ARG A 5 3.22 -27.11 0.63
N ASP A 6 3.64 -28.24 1.21
CA ASP A 6 4.99 -28.45 1.73
C ASP A 6 6.00 -28.92 0.66
N ALA A 7 5.61 -28.94 -0.63
CA ALA A 7 6.40 -29.58 -1.68
C ALA A 7 7.85 -29.06 -1.80
N LYS A 8 8.10 -27.76 -1.55
CA LYS A 8 9.48 -27.22 -1.52
C LYS A 8 10.30 -27.77 -0.36
N ALA A 9 9.69 -27.91 0.82
CA ALA A 9 10.34 -28.49 1.98
C ALA A 9 10.61 -29.99 1.76
N MET A 10 9.66 -30.71 1.18
CA MET A 10 9.83 -32.12 0.79
C MET A 10 10.97 -32.29 -0.22
N ALA A 11 11.06 -31.42 -1.25
CA ALA A 11 12.12 -31.48 -2.25
C ALA A 11 13.50 -31.22 -1.62
N LYS A 12 13.57 -30.28 -0.66
CA LYS A 12 14.80 -30.00 0.09
C LYS A 12 15.22 -31.20 0.96
N THR A 13 14.31 -31.77 1.74
CA THR A 13 14.58 -32.95 2.59
C THR A 13 14.97 -34.18 1.75
N LEU A 14 14.29 -34.41 0.62
CA LEU A 14 14.62 -35.50 -0.31
C LEU A 14 16.05 -35.35 -0.86
N ARG A 15 16.41 -34.14 -1.28
CA ARG A 15 17.76 -33.86 -1.79
C ARG A 15 18.84 -34.09 -0.73
N GLU A 16 18.59 -33.64 0.49
CA GLU A 16 19.51 -33.82 1.63
C GLU A 16 19.69 -35.32 1.96
N ALA A 17 18.60 -36.10 1.97
CA ALA A 17 18.64 -37.54 2.24
C ALA A 17 19.34 -38.35 1.13
N LEU A 18 19.18 -37.96 -0.14
CA LEU A 18 19.80 -38.64 -1.27
C LEU A 18 21.29 -38.30 -1.41
N HIS A 19 21.68 -37.08 -1.05
CA HIS A 19 23.08 -36.69 -0.97
C HIS A 19 23.84 -37.53 0.06
N ALA A 20 23.20 -37.89 1.19
CA ALA A 20 23.79 -38.78 2.20
C ALA A 20 24.05 -40.21 1.67
N ASN A 21 23.36 -40.62 0.59
CA ASN A 21 23.54 -41.91 -0.10
C ASN A 21 24.31 -41.77 -1.42
N SER A 22 25.12 -40.70 -1.57
CA SER A 22 25.95 -40.43 -2.75
C SER A 22 25.18 -40.20 -4.07
N VAL A 23 23.87 -39.92 -4.02
CA VAL A 23 23.06 -39.56 -5.18
C VAL A 23 22.84 -38.05 -5.20
N VAL A 24 23.44 -37.36 -6.17
CA VAL A 24 23.37 -35.90 -6.28
C VAL A 24 22.24 -35.49 -7.22
N PHE A 25 21.21 -34.85 -6.68
CA PHE A 25 20.13 -34.22 -7.46
C PHE A 25 20.24 -32.70 -7.42
N THR A 26 19.94 -32.07 -8.56
CA THR A 26 19.72 -30.61 -8.62
C THR A 26 18.40 -30.23 -7.94
N ASN A 27 18.25 -28.94 -7.63
CA ASN A 27 17.01 -28.41 -7.03
C ASN A 27 15.79 -28.65 -7.94
N SER A 28 15.95 -28.44 -9.24
CA SER A 28 14.90 -28.70 -10.24
C SER A 28 14.51 -30.19 -10.31
N GLN A 29 15.48 -31.10 -10.33
CA GLN A 29 15.19 -32.55 -10.33
C GLN A 29 14.47 -33.01 -9.07
N SER A 30 14.83 -32.45 -7.91
CA SER A 30 14.19 -32.79 -6.63
C SER A 30 12.74 -32.29 -6.57
N GLN A 31 12.48 -31.10 -7.11
CA GLN A 31 11.14 -30.53 -7.24
C GLN A 31 10.25 -31.33 -8.19
N GLU A 32 10.82 -31.76 -9.32
CA GLU A 32 10.12 -32.57 -10.33
C GLU A 32 9.72 -33.95 -9.78
N LEU A 33 10.60 -34.60 -9.02
CA LEU A 33 10.31 -35.88 -8.36
C LEU A 33 9.19 -35.73 -7.32
N VAL A 34 9.22 -34.67 -6.50
CA VAL A 34 8.17 -34.42 -5.52
C VAL A 34 6.82 -34.14 -6.19
N ALA A 35 6.80 -33.42 -7.32
CA ALA A 35 5.57 -33.20 -8.07
C ALA A 35 4.91 -34.52 -8.52
N ARG A 36 5.71 -35.44 -9.06
CA ARG A 36 5.23 -36.77 -9.48
C ARG A 36 4.77 -37.64 -8.31
N ILE A 37 5.48 -37.62 -7.18
CA ILE A 37 5.09 -38.34 -5.96
C ILE A 37 3.71 -37.87 -5.46
N LEU A 38 3.44 -36.57 -5.58
CA LEU A 38 2.16 -35.96 -5.19
C LEU A 38 1.06 -36.11 -6.26
N GLY A 39 1.30 -36.83 -7.35
CA GLY A 39 0.33 -37.09 -8.41
C GLY A 39 0.21 -35.99 -9.47
N PHE A 40 1.11 -35.01 -9.48
CA PHE A 40 1.14 -33.94 -10.48
C PHE A 40 2.07 -34.29 -11.65
N ARG A 41 1.75 -33.76 -12.84
CA ARG A 41 2.49 -34.04 -14.08
C ARG A 41 3.94 -33.56 -14.03
N ASP A 42 4.14 -32.35 -13.53
CA ASP A 42 5.43 -31.67 -13.44
C ASP A 42 5.39 -30.60 -12.34
N TRP A 43 6.56 -30.05 -12.02
CA TRP A 43 6.68 -28.99 -11.02
C TRP A 43 5.87 -27.74 -11.36
N ASN A 44 5.67 -27.40 -12.64
CA ASN A 44 4.95 -26.19 -13.02
C ASN A 44 3.46 -26.29 -12.66
N VAL A 45 2.82 -27.45 -12.90
CA VAL A 45 1.42 -27.70 -12.53
C VAL A 45 1.25 -27.69 -11.02
N LEU A 46 2.17 -28.34 -10.28
CA LEU A 46 2.14 -28.30 -8.82
C LEU A 46 2.38 -26.88 -8.28
N ALA A 47 3.33 -26.13 -8.83
CA ALA A 47 3.61 -24.76 -8.43
C ALA A 47 2.41 -23.83 -8.69
N ALA A 48 1.72 -23.99 -9.82
CA ALA A 48 0.49 -23.28 -10.12
C ALA A 48 -0.64 -23.65 -9.13
N THR A 49 -0.76 -24.93 -8.77
CA THR A 49 -1.74 -25.40 -7.78
C THR A 49 -1.43 -24.88 -6.38
N ILE A 50 -0.15 -24.84 -5.99
CA ILE A 50 0.31 -24.24 -4.73
C ILE A 50 0.03 -22.74 -4.73
N GLN A 51 0.27 -22.02 -5.84
CA GLN A 51 -0.06 -20.59 -5.93
C GLN A 51 -1.57 -20.33 -5.88
N ALA A 52 -2.37 -21.20 -6.49
CA ALA A 52 -3.83 -21.11 -6.46
C ALA A 52 -4.44 -21.49 -5.09
N THR A 53 -3.75 -22.34 -4.31
CA THR A 53 -4.24 -22.89 -3.02
C THR A 53 -3.52 -22.32 -1.80
N GLN A 54 -2.42 -21.60 -2.00
CA GLN A 54 -1.90 -20.66 -1.02
C GLN A 54 -3.00 -19.62 -0.82
N PRO A 55 -3.37 -19.28 0.43
CA PRO A 55 -4.05 -18.03 0.63
C PRO A 55 -3.14 -16.98 0.01
N THR A 56 -3.58 -16.38 -1.10
CA THR A 56 -3.05 -15.10 -1.55
C THR A 56 -2.92 -14.25 -0.30
N ALA A 57 -1.72 -13.71 -0.06
CA ALA A 57 -1.40 -12.90 1.11
C ALA A 57 -2.54 -11.89 1.35
N LYS A 58 -3.42 -12.24 2.29
CA LYS A 58 -4.79 -11.72 2.42
C LYS A 58 -5.48 -11.51 1.07
N SER A 59 -6.45 -12.36 0.79
CA SER A 59 -7.71 -11.87 0.24
C SER A 59 -8.07 -10.55 0.91
N VAL A 60 -7.77 -9.42 0.26
CA VAL A 60 -8.49 -8.16 0.46
C VAL A 60 -9.85 -8.35 -0.21
N SER A 61 -10.57 -9.37 0.24
CA SER A 61 -12.02 -9.45 0.17
C SER A 61 -12.48 -9.10 1.59
N ALA A 62 -12.48 -7.81 1.82
CA ALA A 62 -13.27 -7.09 2.80
C ALA A 62 -13.30 -5.67 2.21
N GLU A 63 -14.35 -5.19 1.53
CA GLU A 63 -15.73 -5.17 2.02
C GLU A 63 -15.79 -5.17 3.55
N THR A 64 -14.92 -4.38 4.18
CA THR A 64 -15.32 -3.70 5.40
C THR A 64 -15.49 -2.25 4.98
N SER A 65 -16.65 -1.97 4.38
CA SER A 65 -17.14 -0.60 4.31
C SER A 65 -17.09 -0.07 5.73
N ILE A 66 -16.28 0.96 5.96
CA ILE A 66 -16.18 1.56 7.27
C ILE A 66 -17.50 2.28 7.50
N PRO A 67 -18.29 1.87 8.51
CA PRO A 67 -19.61 2.45 8.69
C PRO A 67 -19.44 3.95 8.93
N ALA A 68 -20.26 4.75 8.26
CA ALA A 68 -20.32 6.18 8.52
C ALA A 68 -20.58 6.39 10.02
N GLY A 69 -19.82 7.28 10.64
CA GLY A 69 -19.91 7.53 12.07
C GLY A 69 -18.93 6.71 12.93
N ALA A 70 -18.09 5.85 12.34
CA ALA A 70 -17.06 5.14 13.09
C ALA A 70 -16.02 6.13 13.65
N GLU A 71 -15.63 5.97 14.92
CA GLU A 71 -14.55 6.74 15.53
C GLU A 71 -13.22 6.02 15.38
N ILE A 72 -12.26 6.66 14.70
CA ILE A 72 -10.95 6.08 14.41
C ILE A 72 -9.84 6.96 15.02
N PRO A 73 -8.88 6.37 15.77
CA PRO A 73 -7.74 7.11 16.31
C PRO A 73 -6.90 7.76 15.20
N ILE A 74 -6.47 9.00 15.44
CA ILE A 74 -5.76 9.82 14.44
C ILE A 74 -4.25 9.77 14.65
N VAL A 75 -3.51 9.65 13.55
CA VAL A 75 -2.07 9.87 13.47
C VAL A 75 -1.82 11.11 12.60
N PRO A 76 -1.59 12.28 13.22
CA PRO A 76 -1.43 13.51 12.49
C PRO A 76 -0.02 13.63 11.90
N MET A 77 0.08 13.92 10.61
CA MET A 77 1.33 13.98 9.87
C MET A 77 1.64 15.42 9.42
N ARG A 78 2.91 15.81 9.55
CA ARG A 78 3.39 17.13 9.10
C ARG A 78 3.87 17.08 7.66
N ASP A 79 4.77 16.14 7.39
CA ASP A 79 5.56 16.12 6.16
C ASP A 79 5.17 14.98 5.20
N LEU A 80 4.02 14.33 5.44
CA LEU A 80 3.60 13.16 4.68
C LEU A 80 2.09 13.17 4.43
N VAL A 81 1.73 13.00 3.16
CA VAL A 81 0.39 12.58 2.73
C VAL A 81 0.44 11.08 2.42
N LEU A 82 -0.33 10.29 3.16
CA LEU A 82 -0.46 8.85 2.90
C LEU A 82 -1.49 8.63 1.78
N PHE A 83 -1.25 7.64 0.92
CA PHE A 83 -2.19 7.21 -0.12
C PHE A 83 -2.68 5.77 0.14
N PRO A 84 -3.86 5.38 -0.38
CA PRO A 84 -4.29 3.99 -0.39
C PRO A 84 -3.21 3.05 -0.96
N HIS A 85 -3.08 1.86 -0.37
CA HIS A 85 -2.10 0.81 -0.71
C HIS A 85 -0.63 1.19 -0.49
N MET A 86 -0.32 2.42 -0.08
CA MET A 86 1.03 2.85 0.28
C MET A 86 1.43 2.29 1.64
N ILE A 87 2.62 1.68 1.71
CA ILE A 87 3.24 1.27 2.97
C ILE A 87 4.21 2.37 3.41
N SER A 88 4.03 2.90 4.61
CA SER A 88 4.91 3.92 5.18
C SER A 88 5.31 3.59 6.60
N ARG A 89 6.51 4.06 6.99
CA ARG A 89 6.99 3.98 8.37
C ARG A 89 6.85 5.34 9.01
N ILE A 90 6.05 5.42 10.06
CA ILE A 90 5.74 6.65 10.78
C ILE A 90 6.43 6.60 12.15
N PHE A 91 7.09 7.71 12.48
CA PHE A 91 7.66 7.91 13.81
C PHE A 91 6.65 8.66 14.67
N VAL A 92 6.29 8.06 15.80
CA VAL A 92 5.31 8.57 16.75
C VAL A 92 6.02 8.87 18.06
N ALA A 93 6.26 10.15 18.31
CA ALA A 93 6.91 10.63 19.54
C ALA A 93 5.94 11.33 20.50
N ARG A 94 4.85 11.92 19.98
CA ARG A 94 3.88 12.64 20.81
C ARG A 94 3.04 11.66 21.63
N GLU A 95 2.92 11.93 22.93
CA GLU A 95 2.26 11.05 23.88
C GLU A 95 0.80 10.72 23.48
N LYS A 96 -0.01 11.73 23.11
CA LYS A 96 -1.39 11.51 22.65
C LYS A 96 -1.46 10.62 21.40
N THR A 97 -0.53 10.79 20.46
CA THR A 97 -0.49 9.98 19.23
C THR A 97 0.00 8.55 19.52
N ARG A 98 0.93 8.39 20.47
CA ARG A 98 1.38 7.09 20.96
C ARG A 98 0.19 6.30 21.54
N GLN A 99 -0.59 6.95 22.40
CA GLN A 99 -1.81 6.38 22.98
C GLN A 99 -2.86 6.04 21.90
N ALA A 100 -3.04 6.91 20.89
CA ALA A 100 -3.92 6.65 19.75
C ALA A 100 -3.57 5.34 19.03
N VAL A 101 -2.27 5.14 18.73
CA VAL A 101 -1.77 3.93 18.07
C VAL A 101 -1.91 2.71 18.96
N GLU A 102 -1.58 2.80 20.24
CA GLU A 102 -1.72 1.68 21.18
C GLU A 102 -3.17 1.24 21.32
N ARG A 103 -4.10 2.20 21.40
CA ARG A 103 -5.54 1.92 21.42
C ARG A 103 -6.01 1.27 20.12
N ALA A 104 -5.53 1.75 18.98
CA ALA A 104 -5.85 1.17 17.68
C ALA A 104 -5.41 -0.29 17.59
N ILE A 105 -4.20 -0.63 18.06
CA ILE A 105 -3.67 -2.00 17.97
C ILE A 105 -4.46 -3.00 18.84
N VAL A 106 -5.02 -2.55 19.97
CA VAL A 106 -5.87 -3.41 20.84
C VAL A 106 -7.29 -3.57 20.26
N SER A 107 -7.71 -2.67 19.38
CA SER A 107 -9.01 -2.68 18.70
C SER A 107 -8.89 -3.29 17.29
N ASP A 108 -9.29 -2.56 16.25
CA ASP A 108 -9.35 -3.02 14.85
C ASP A 108 -8.03 -2.84 14.07
N GLN A 109 -6.92 -2.49 14.75
CA GLN A 109 -5.62 -2.19 14.15
C GLN A 109 -5.63 -1.04 13.10
N ARG A 110 -6.71 -0.26 13.05
CA ARG A 110 -6.90 0.84 12.11
C ARG A 110 -6.60 2.18 12.77
N VAL A 111 -5.89 3.02 12.02
CA VAL A 111 -5.63 4.41 12.35
C VAL A 111 -6.02 5.29 11.16
N LEU A 112 -6.43 6.52 11.43
CA LEU A 112 -6.61 7.54 10.42
C LEU A 112 -5.34 8.37 10.31
N VAL A 113 -4.65 8.28 9.18
CA VAL A 113 -3.48 9.11 8.89
C VAL A 113 -3.97 10.34 8.13
N VAL A 114 -3.71 11.53 8.68
CA VAL A 114 -4.17 12.79 8.12
C VAL A 114 -3.06 13.84 8.15
N ALA A 115 -2.92 14.61 7.08
CA ALA A 115 -1.98 15.72 7.02
C ALA A 115 -2.52 16.92 7.81
N GLN A 116 -1.63 17.61 8.53
CA GLN A 116 -1.92 18.89 9.19
C GLN A 116 -1.84 20.02 8.16
N ARG A 117 -2.73 21.02 8.28
CA ARG A 117 -2.63 22.24 7.45
C ARG A 117 -1.43 23.10 7.84
N ASN A 118 -1.10 23.11 9.14
CA ASN A 118 0.07 23.78 9.66
C ASN A 118 0.99 22.76 10.32
N GLY A 119 2.02 22.32 9.61
CA GLY A 119 3.01 21.38 10.14
C GLY A 119 3.77 21.90 11.37
N GLY A 120 3.76 23.20 11.65
CA GLY A 120 4.38 23.77 12.85
C GLY A 120 3.59 23.52 14.15
N ASP A 121 2.33 23.08 14.06
CA ASP A 121 1.51 22.86 15.25
C ASP A 121 1.88 21.55 15.97
N ASP A 122 2.28 21.66 17.23
CA ASP A 122 2.60 20.51 18.08
C ASP A 122 1.35 19.83 18.68
N HIS A 123 0.23 20.55 18.75
CA HIS A 123 -0.99 20.09 19.43
C HIS A 123 -2.26 20.46 18.64
N PRO A 124 -2.41 19.94 17.40
CA PRO A 124 -3.60 20.20 16.61
C PRO A 124 -4.82 19.60 17.30
N SER A 125 -5.73 20.48 17.74
CA SER A 125 -6.88 20.13 18.60
C SER A 125 -8.23 20.51 18.00
N THR A 126 -8.24 21.10 16.80
CA THR A 126 -9.44 21.46 16.06
C THR A 126 -9.49 20.73 14.73
N LEU A 127 -10.70 20.51 14.21
CA LEU A 127 -10.89 19.85 12.90
C LEU A 127 -10.21 20.65 11.77
N GLU A 128 -10.22 21.99 11.86
CA GLU A 128 -9.63 22.90 10.88
C GLU A 128 -8.10 22.84 10.82
N ALA A 129 -7.45 22.32 11.88
CA ALA A 129 -6.00 22.11 11.87
C ALA A 129 -5.56 21.00 10.90
N PHE A 130 -6.51 20.20 10.40
CA PHE A 130 -6.26 19.07 9.51
C PHE A 130 -6.85 19.29 8.12
N HIS A 131 -6.32 18.53 7.17
CA HIS A 131 -6.96 18.40 5.87
C HIS A 131 -8.25 17.56 5.98
N PRO A 132 -9.31 17.90 5.22
CA PRO A 132 -10.64 17.27 5.36
C PRO A 132 -10.66 15.78 4.99
N VAL A 133 -9.72 15.33 4.15
CA VAL A 133 -9.59 13.94 3.70
C VAL A 133 -8.27 13.36 4.19
N GLY A 134 -8.35 12.19 4.81
CA GLY A 134 -7.21 11.37 5.21
C GLY A 134 -7.30 9.96 4.64
N VAL A 135 -6.39 9.10 5.08
CA VAL A 135 -6.37 7.68 4.70
C VAL A 135 -6.47 6.82 5.93
N ILE A 136 -7.45 5.93 5.94
CA ILE A 136 -7.53 4.87 6.93
C ILE A 136 -6.47 3.85 6.58
N ALA A 137 -5.62 3.53 7.55
CA ALA A 137 -4.48 2.66 7.37
C ALA A 137 -4.49 1.54 8.42
N ASN A 138 -4.04 0.36 8.02
CA ASN A 138 -3.82 -0.74 8.94
C ASN A 138 -2.42 -0.66 9.53
N VAL A 139 -2.30 -0.80 10.85
CA VAL A 139 -1.01 -0.96 11.52
C VAL A 139 -0.52 -2.40 11.28
N ILE A 140 0.62 -2.53 10.61
CA ILE A 140 1.22 -3.83 10.25
C ILE A 140 2.28 -4.24 11.26
N ASP A 141 3.11 -3.30 11.70
CA ASP A 141 4.22 -3.56 12.61
C ASP A 141 4.42 -2.38 13.57
N ARG A 142 4.94 -2.65 14.76
CA ARG A 142 5.33 -1.64 15.74
C ARG A 142 6.65 -2.00 16.40
N GLN A 143 7.52 -1.00 16.54
CA GLN A 143 8.83 -1.14 17.15
C GLN A 143 9.08 0.03 18.09
N THR A 144 9.13 -0.26 19.39
CA THR A 144 9.54 0.72 20.40
C THR A 144 11.03 0.98 20.26
N GLN A 145 11.38 2.25 20.08
CA GLN A 145 12.76 2.72 20.01
C GLN A 145 13.34 2.90 21.42
N VAL A 146 14.66 3.02 21.52
CA VAL A 146 15.39 3.13 22.81
C VAL A 146 15.04 4.42 23.56
N ASP A 147 14.63 5.45 22.83
CA ASP A 147 14.17 6.74 23.35
C ASP A 147 12.69 6.73 23.80
N GLY A 148 12.00 5.59 23.67
CA GLY A 148 10.58 5.43 23.98
C GLY A 148 9.63 5.83 22.84
N ALA A 149 10.13 6.37 21.73
CA ALA A 149 9.30 6.66 20.56
C ALA A 149 8.82 5.36 19.90
N LEU A 150 7.64 5.38 19.28
CA LEU A 150 7.14 4.25 18.51
C LEU A 150 7.43 4.46 17.03
N LYS A 151 8.12 3.49 16.43
CA LYS A 151 8.21 3.37 14.98
C LYS A 151 7.14 2.39 14.50
N VAL A 152 6.18 2.89 13.74
CA VAL A 152 4.99 2.14 13.32
C VAL A 152 5.01 1.98 11.80
N THR A 153 4.80 0.77 11.31
CA THR A 153 4.60 0.54 9.87
C THR A 153 3.11 0.43 9.60
N VAL A 154 2.61 1.27 8.68
CA VAL A 154 1.20 1.30 8.29
C VAL A 154 1.05 1.02 6.80
N CYS A 155 -0.10 0.46 6.40
CA CYS A 155 -0.50 0.35 4.99
C CYS A 155 -1.85 1.06 4.80
N GLY A 156 -1.88 2.04 3.90
CA GLY A 156 -3.11 2.73 3.52
C GLY A 156 -4.13 1.75 2.95
N LEU A 157 -5.39 1.90 3.33
CA LEU A 157 -6.49 1.06 2.85
C LEU A 157 -7.39 1.84 1.91
N GLN A 158 -7.96 2.94 2.39
CA GLN A 158 -8.94 3.74 1.64
C GLN A 158 -8.94 5.19 2.13
N ARG A 159 -9.39 6.10 1.26
CA ARG A 159 -9.61 7.50 1.61
C ARG A 159 -10.87 7.62 2.47
N THR A 160 -10.91 8.63 3.33
CA THR A 160 -12.07 8.91 4.16
C THR A 160 -12.15 10.40 4.45
N GLY A 161 -13.37 10.93 4.56
CA GLY A 161 -13.60 12.26 5.08
C GLY A 161 -13.67 12.27 6.60
N MET A 162 -13.32 13.39 7.23
CA MET A 162 -13.52 13.61 8.67
C MET A 162 -14.74 14.49 8.92
N VAL A 163 -15.56 14.10 9.89
CA VAL A 163 -16.81 14.78 10.25
C VAL A 163 -16.69 15.51 11.58
N ARG A 164 -16.13 14.84 12.60
CA ARG A 164 -15.97 15.39 13.95
C ARG A 164 -14.67 14.90 14.56
N LEU A 165 -14.04 15.75 15.38
CA LEU A 165 -12.88 15.41 16.18
C LEU A 165 -13.30 15.17 17.64
N THR A 166 -12.75 14.13 18.26
CA THR A 166 -12.92 13.79 19.68
C THR A 166 -11.52 13.72 20.33
N ASP A 167 -11.38 14.26 21.55
CA ASP A 167 -10.13 14.22 22.34
C ASP A 167 -10.44 13.69 23.75
N ASP A 168 -10.22 12.39 23.95
CA ASP A 168 -10.41 11.70 25.24
C ASP A 168 -9.15 10.90 25.59
N GLY A 169 -8.07 11.64 25.91
CA GLY A 169 -6.73 11.09 26.14
C GLY A 169 -5.91 10.87 24.86
N PHE A 170 -6.58 10.59 23.74
CA PHE A 170 -6.00 10.58 22.40
C PHE A 170 -6.98 11.19 21.39
N LEU A 171 -6.45 11.64 20.25
CA LEU A 171 -7.26 12.20 19.17
C LEU A 171 -7.92 11.08 18.36
N ALA A 172 -9.22 11.20 18.12
CA ALA A 172 -10.00 10.35 17.24
C ALA A 172 -10.89 11.21 16.33
N ALA A 173 -11.22 10.70 15.14
CA ALA A 173 -12.19 11.33 14.26
C ALA A 173 -13.36 10.40 13.97
N GLU A 174 -14.56 10.97 13.93
CA GLU A 174 -15.71 10.39 13.26
C GLU A 174 -15.49 10.49 11.75
N VAL A 175 -15.55 9.35 11.05
CA VAL A 175 -15.23 9.26 9.63
C VAL A 175 -16.45 9.00 8.74
N THR A 176 -16.34 9.42 7.49
CA THR A 176 -17.32 9.15 6.42
C THR A 176 -16.64 8.52 5.20
N PRO A 177 -17.32 7.61 4.48
CA PRO A 177 -16.83 7.10 3.20
C PRO A 177 -16.44 8.22 2.23
N PHE A 178 -15.42 7.97 1.43
CA PHE A 178 -14.96 8.86 0.38
C PHE A 178 -14.83 8.06 -0.92
N ASP A 179 -15.92 8.03 -1.68
CA ASP A 179 -16.04 7.18 -2.87
C ASP A 179 -15.47 7.87 -4.12
N ASP A 180 -14.83 7.08 -4.98
CA ASP A 180 -14.32 7.56 -6.26
C ASP A 180 -15.46 7.79 -7.27
N GLU A 181 -15.42 8.93 -7.96
CA GLU A 181 -16.30 9.25 -9.08
C GLU A 181 -15.61 8.95 -10.42
N ARG A 182 -16.39 8.52 -11.42
CA ARG A 182 -15.92 8.21 -12.78
C ARG A 182 -14.75 7.20 -12.87
N GLY A 183 -14.42 6.47 -11.80
CA GLY A 183 -13.31 5.50 -11.77
C GLY A 183 -13.46 4.30 -12.70
N LYS A 184 -14.69 3.96 -13.10
CA LYS A 184 -15.00 2.90 -14.08
C LYS A 184 -15.32 3.44 -15.48
N SER A 185 -15.13 4.73 -15.72
CA SER A 185 -15.41 5.34 -17.02
C SER A 185 -14.38 4.91 -18.07
N THR A 186 -14.80 4.88 -19.34
CA THR A 186 -13.89 4.63 -20.48
C THR A 186 -12.82 5.72 -20.58
N GLU A 187 -13.16 6.96 -20.20
CA GLU A 187 -12.24 8.09 -20.13
C GLU A 187 -11.12 7.86 -19.10
N ALA A 188 -11.46 7.43 -17.88
CA ALA A 188 -10.46 7.11 -16.86
C ALA A 188 -9.53 5.96 -17.31
N ALA A 189 -10.08 4.96 -17.99
CA ALA A 189 -9.28 3.88 -18.57
C ALA A 189 -8.33 4.38 -19.68
N ALA A 190 -8.78 5.28 -20.55
CA ALA A 190 -7.93 5.87 -21.59
C ALA A 190 -6.81 6.73 -21.01
N LEU A 191 -7.12 7.56 -20.00
CA LEU A 191 -6.14 8.41 -19.31
C LEU A 191 -5.10 7.60 -18.51
N SER A 192 -5.44 6.38 -18.09
CA SER A 192 -4.49 5.52 -17.36
C SER A 192 -3.24 5.20 -18.19
N SER A 193 -3.40 4.97 -19.50
CA SER A 193 -2.25 4.80 -20.40
C SER A 193 -1.41 6.08 -20.49
N ALA A 194 -2.06 7.24 -20.63
CA ALA A 194 -1.38 8.52 -20.70
C ALA A 194 -0.60 8.86 -19.42
N VAL A 195 -1.14 8.51 -18.24
CA VAL A 195 -0.44 8.66 -16.95
C VAL A 195 0.81 7.78 -16.91
N LEU A 196 0.73 6.53 -17.36
CA LEU A 196 1.88 5.64 -17.39
C LEU A 196 2.98 6.16 -18.33
N ASP A 197 2.59 6.62 -19.52
CA ASP A 197 3.52 7.19 -20.50
C ASP A 197 4.17 8.48 -19.98
N ALA A 198 3.38 9.36 -19.35
CA ALA A 198 3.88 10.57 -18.71
C ALA A 198 4.82 10.25 -17.55
N TYR A 199 4.50 9.25 -16.72
CA TYR A 199 5.35 8.83 -15.62
C TYR A 199 6.67 8.21 -16.10
N GLN A 200 6.62 7.47 -17.20
CA GLN A 200 7.81 6.94 -17.89
C GLN A 200 8.79 8.05 -18.25
N ILE A 201 8.28 9.12 -18.88
CA ILE A 201 9.09 10.29 -19.26
C ILE A 201 9.60 11.00 -18.00
N TYR A 202 8.72 11.25 -17.03
CA TYR A 202 9.06 11.95 -15.78
C TYR A 202 10.15 11.24 -14.96
N ALA A 203 10.08 9.91 -14.89
CA ALA A 203 11.00 9.10 -14.12
C ALA A 203 12.31 8.79 -14.88
N GLU A 204 12.43 9.21 -16.15
CA GLU A 204 13.53 8.86 -17.07
C GLU A 204 13.72 7.34 -17.19
N ILE A 205 12.63 6.58 -17.10
CA ILE A 205 12.66 5.13 -17.20
C ILE A 205 12.46 4.75 -18.66
N ASP A 206 13.48 4.20 -19.31
CA ASP A 206 13.28 3.59 -20.64
C ASP A 206 12.64 2.20 -20.50
N PHE A 207 11.30 2.15 -20.58
CA PHE A 207 10.57 0.88 -20.57
C PHE A 207 10.76 0.03 -21.82
N SER A 208 11.23 0.60 -22.94
CA SER A 208 11.44 -0.13 -24.19
C SER A 208 12.70 -1.01 -24.16
N ALA A 209 13.69 -0.60 -23.37
CA ALA A 209 14.89 -1.38 -23.08
C ALA A 209 14.68 -2.47 -22.01
N LEU A 210 13.50 -2.53 -21.39
CA LEU A 210 13.23 -3.43 -20.26
C LEU A 210 12.52 -4.72 -20.69
N PRO A 211 12.83 -5.88 -20.06
CA PRO A 211 12.15 -7.14 -20.35
C PRO A 211 10.63 -7.07 -20.12
N PRO A 212 9.83 -7.89 -20.82
CA PRO A 212 8.41 -8.05 -20.54
C PRO A 212 8.16 -8.34 -19.04
N GLY A 213 7.22 -7.63 -18.42
CA GLY A 213 6.94 -7.72 -16.98
C GLY A 213 7.64 -6.68 -16.09
N SER A 214 8.47 -5.80 -16.66
CA SER A 214 9.14 -4.74 -15.88
C SER A 214 8.18 -3.69 -15.31
N LYS A 215 7.00 -3.48 -15.92
CA LYS A 215 5.92 -2.67 -15.33
C LYS A 215 5.48 -3.19 -13.95
N ALA A 216 5.48 -4.52 -13.76
CA ALA A 216 5.22 -5.15 -12.46
C ALA A 216 6.36 -4.95 -11.46
N ARG A 217 7.61 -4.72 -11.92
CA ARG A 217 8.76 -4.41 -11.05
C ARG A 217 8.70 -3.00 -10.45
N PHE A 218 8.03 -2.06 -11.12
CA PHE A 218 7.77 -0.72 -10.57
C PHE A 218 6.51 -0.67 -9.68
N GLY A 219 5.85 -1.81 -9.46
CA GLY A 219 4.62 -1.86 -8.66
C GLY A 219 3.44 -1.10 -9.27
N LEU A 220 3.53 -0.68 -10.54
CA LEU A 220 2.46 0.06 -11.20
C LEU A 220 1.31 -0.89 -11.57
N PRO A 221 0.06 -0.57 -11.18
CA PRO A 221 -1.09 -1.40 -11.48
C PRO A 221 -1.38 -1.41 -12.99
N SER A 222 -2.09 -2.46 -13.43
CA SER A 222 -2.56 -2.55 -14.81
C SER A 222 -3.59 -1.45 -15.10
N ILE A 223 -3.70 -1.06 -16.39
CA ILE A 223 -4.56 0.01 -16.93
C ILE A 223 -6.04 -0.11 -16.47
N GLY A 224 -6.49 -1.31 -16.08
CA GLY A 224 -7.86 -1.58 -15.62
C GLY A 224 -8.25 -1.02 -14.25
N TYR A 225 -7.34 -0.39 -13.49
CA TYR A 225 -7.66 0.21 -12.18
C TYR A 225 -7.19 1.67 -12.10
N PRO A 226 -7.93 2.63 -12.71
CA PRO A 226 -7.49 4.02 -12.84
C PRO A 226 -7.29 4.73 -11.49
N SER A 227 -8.17 4.47 -10.53
CA SER A 227 -8.05 5.05 -9.18
C SER A 227 -6.80 4.56 -8.45
N LEU A 228 -6.57 3.25 -8.46
CA LEU A 228 -5.39 2.62 -7.88
C LEU A 228 -4.10 3.11 -8.54
N LEU A 229 -4.11 3.30 -9.86
CA LEU A 229 -2.99 3.88 -10.59
C LEU A 229 -2.67 5.28 -10.09
N ALA A 230 -3.69 6.13 -9.94
CA ALA A 230 -3.51 7.48 -9.43
C ALA A 230 -2.89 7.48 -8.02
N ASP A 231 -3.38 6.63 -7.12
CA ASP A 231 -2.85 6.49 -5.75
C ASP A 231 -1.44 5.92 -5.69
N THR A 232 -1.07 5.09 -6.67
CA THR A 232 0.27 4.52 -6.75
C THR A 232 1.27 5.53 -7.29
N VAL A 233 0.89 6.35 -8.27
CA VAL A 233 1.78 7.32 -8.93
C VAL A 233 1.93 8.60 -8.11
N ALA A 234 0.87 9.11 -7.51
CA ALA A 234 0.87 10.36 -6.73
C ALA A 234 2.01 10.47 -5.69
N PRO A 235 2.24 9.48 -4.81
CA PRO A 235 3.31 9.58 -3.82
C PRO A 235 4.72 9.56 -4.42
N LEU A 236 4.89 9.01 -5.64
CA LEU A 236 6.18 8.91 -6.34
C LEU A 236 6.61 10.23 -6.99
N LEU A 237 5.70 11.21 -7.09
CA LEU A 237 6.01 12.53 -7.63
C LEU A 237 6.72 13.40 -6.58
N SER A 238 7.73 14.15 -7.02
CA SER A 238 8.42 15.18 -6.23
C SER A 238 7.63 16.50 -6.22
N THR A 239 6.43 16.46 -5.62
CA THR A 239 5.49 17.59 -5.51
C THR A 239 5.32 18.03 -4.06
N SER A 240 4.78 19.24 -3.84
CA SER A 240 4.52 19.74 -2.49
C SER A 240 3.43 18.92 -1.77
N ILE A 241 3.36 19.06 -0.45
CA ILE A 241 2.35 18.41 0.39
C ILE A 241 0.94 18.84 -0.04
N GLU A 242 0.76 20.13 -0.31
CA GLU A 242 -0.50 20.71 -0.76
C GLU A 242 -0.96 20.10 -2.10
N GLN A 243 -0.02 19.89 -3.04
CA GLN A 243 -0.33 19.25 -4.32
C GLN A 243 -0.70 17.76 -4.13
N LYS A 244 0.02 17.04 -3.26
CA LYS A 244 -0.32 15.64 -2.94
C LYS A 244 -1.68 15.55 -2.25
N GLN A 245 -1.97 16.49 -1.37
CA GLN A 245 -3.23 16.55 -0.65
C GLN A 245 -4.40 16.90 -1.56
N GLN A 246 -4.21 17.81 -2.53
CA GLN A 246 -5.20 18.05 -3.59
C GLN A 246 -5.51 16.78 -4.39
N LEU A 247 -4.48 15.98 -4.73
CA LEU A 247 -4.69 14.70 -5.40
C LEU A 247 -5.49 13.72 -4.53
N LEU A 248 -5.19 13.64 -3.23
CA LEU A 248 -5.91 12.79 -2.28
C LEU A 248 -7.39 13.24 -2.13
N GLU A 249 -7.64 14.54 -2.12
CA GLU A 249 -8.97 15.15 -1.97
C GLU A 249 -9.81 15.17 -3.26
N THR A 250 -9.22 14.84 -4.41
CA THR A 250 -9.96 14.77 -5.67
C THR A 250 -10.68 13.43 -5.77
N ASN A 251 -11.99 13.38 -5.52
CA ASN A 251 -12.82 12.17 -5.67
C ASN A 251 -12.98 11.74 -7.14
N ASP A 252 -12.96 12.70 -8.05
CA ASP A 252 -13.08 12.46 -9.48
C ASP A 252 -11.79 11.88 -10.08
N VAL A 253 -11.85 10.60 -10.46
CA VAL A 253 -10.68 9.87 -10.95
C VAL A 253 -10.15 10.44 -12.27
N VAL A 254 -11.03 10.92 -13.15
CA VAL A 254 -10.61 11.52 -14.44
C VAL A 254 -9.82 12.79 -14.18
N ALA A 255 -10.37 13.69 -13.34
CA ALA A 255 -9.69 14.93 -12.97
C ALA A 255 -8.36 14.66 -12.26
N ARG A 256 -8.32 13.66 -11.37
CA ARG A 256 -7.12 13.26 -10.66
C ARG A 256 -6.02 12.75 -11.59
N LEU A 257 -6.36 11.93 -12.59
CA LEU A 257 -5.42 11.45 -13.61
C LEU A 257 -4.89 12.59 -14.49
N GLN A 258 -5.76 13.49 -14.94
CA GLN A 258 -5.35 14.69 -15.69
C GLN A 258 -4.37 15.53 -14.88
N ARG A 259 -4.67 15.75 -13.59
CA ARG A 259 -3.79 16.51 -12.71
C ARG A 259 -2.42 15.86 -12.52
N LEU A 260 -2.36 14.54 -12.44
CA LEU A 260 -1.08 13.82 -12.40
C LEU A 260 -0.25 14.07 -13.67
N ILE A 261 -0.88 14.01 -14.85
CA ILE A 261 -0.21 14.30 -16.13
C ILE A 261 0.36 15.72 -16.15
N GLU A 262 -0.43 16.71 -15.70
CA GLU A 262 0.01 18.10 -15.60
C GLU A 262 1.22 18.26 -14.66
N LEU A 263 1.16 17.66 -13.48
CA LEU A 263 2.24 17.74 -12.49
C LEU A 263 3.54 17.10 -13.01
N MET A 264 3.44 15.99 -13.74
CA MET A 264 4.59 15.34 -14.38
C MET A 264 5.16 16.18 -15.53
N SER A 265 4.29 16.82 -16.31
CA SER A 265 4.68 17.65 -17.46
C SER A 265 5.39 18.95 -17.04
N ASN A 266 5.00 19.52 -15.89
CA ASN A 266 5.61 20.74 -15.35
C ASN A 266 7.01 20.49 -14.71
N GLY A 267 7.49 19.25 -14.74
CA GLY A 267 8.88 18.88 -14.45
C GLY A 267 9.19 18.65 -12.97
N ARG A 268 10.23 17.83 -12.72
CA ARG A 268 10.87 17.72 -11.40
C ARG A 268 11.32 19.12 -10.95
N PRO A 269 11.09 19.54 -9.69
CA PRO A 269 11.83 20.68 -9.17
C PRO A 269 13.33 20.36 -9.35
N LYS A 270 14.05 21.25 -10.06
CA LYS A 270 15.51 21.13 -10.18
C LYS A 270 16.05 21.02 -8.76
N ALA A 271 16.76 19.92 -8.47
CA ALA A 271 17.54 19.84 -7.24
C ALA A 271 18.40 21.10 -7.20
N VAL A 272 18.17 21.94 -6.18
CA VAL A 272 19.02 23.07 -5.90
C VAL A 272 20.39 22.47 -5.62
N ALA A 273 21.34 22.74 -6.51
CA ALA A 273 22.74 22.32 -6.39
C ALA A 273 23.42 23.04 -5.22
#